data_AF-A0A6N6VZR6-F1
#
_entry.id   AF-A0A6N6VZR6-F1
#
_cell.length_a   1.000
_cell.length_b   1.000
_cell.length_c   1.000
_cell.angle_alpha   90.00
_cell.angle_beta   90.00
_cell.angle_gamma   90.00
#
_symmetry.space_group_name_H-M   'P 1'
#
loop_
_entity.id
_entity.type
_entity.pdbx_description
1 polymer ?
#
loop_
_entity_poly.entity_id
_entity_poly.type
_entity_poly.pdbx_seq_one_letter_code
_entity_poly.pdbx_strand_id
1 'polypeptide(L)'
;MYRASSAMTPELAELLDACATFAPAAREQRIFMRFMVVPMLARKLDALRIALRAAPQRAFGQALIDQIARALSDACARLDLRSRLDQWRHRR
;
A
#
# COMPACT_ATOMS: atom_id res chain seq x y z
N MET A 1 14.34 -19.07 -7.67
CA MET A 1 13.79 -18.14 -8.68
C MET A 1 12.37 -17.74 -8.26
N TYR A 2 12.18 -16.58 -7.63
CA TYR A 2 10.84 -16.07 -7.33
C TYR A 2 10.27 -15.47 -8.62
N ARG A 3 9.35 -16.18 -9.26
CA ARG A 3 8.60 -15.68 -10.42
C ARG A 3 7.66 -14.60 -9.87
N ALA A 4 8.07 -13.34 -9.93
CA ALA A 4 7.22 -12.21 -9.58
C ALA A 4 6.01 -12.24 -10.51
N SER A 5 4.90 -12.81 -10.02
CA SER A 5 3.62 -12.77 -10.70
C SER A 5 3.22 -11.30 -10.75
N SER A 6 3.44 -10.69 -11.90
CA SER A 6 3.24 -9.27 -12.19
C SER A 6 1.74 -8.94 -12.32
N ALA A 7 0.88 -9.69 -11.65
CA ALA A 7 -0.56 -9.55 -11.64
C ALA A 7 -0.98 -9.02 -10.27
N MET A 8 -2.00 -8.16 -10.25
CA MET A 8 -2.70 -7.79 -9.02
C MET A 8 -3.17 -9.09 -8.35
N THR A 9 -2.60 -9.42 -7.18
CA THR A 9 -3.03 -10.61 -6.45
C THR A 9 -4.37 -10.32 -5.78
N PRO A 10 -5.26 -11.32 -5.64
CA PRO A 10 -6.56 -11.11 -5.01
C PRO A 10 -6.43 -10.55 -3.59
N GLU A 11 -5.40 -10.97 -2.83
CA GLU A 11 -5.17 -10.45 -1.49
C GLU A 11 -4.77 -8.97 -1.49
N LEU A 12 -4.09 -8.49 -2.55
CA LEU A 12 -3.79 -7.07 -2.68
C LEU A 12 -5.05 -6.26 -3.01
N ALA A 13 -5.93 -6.79 -3.85
CA ALA A 13 -7.21 -6.15 -4.16
C ALA A 13 -8.08 -6.01 -2.89
N GLU A 14 -8.15 -7.07 -2.06
CA GLU A 14 -8.86 -7.05 -0.78
C GLU A 14 -8.27 -6.02 0.20
N LEU A 15 -6.95 -5.90 0.28
CA LEU A 15 -6.31 -4.89 1.15
C LEU A 15 -6.58 -3.45 0.66
N LEU A 16 -6.63 -3.24 -0.65
CA LEU A 16 -6.97 -1.94 -1.24
C LEU A 16 -8.44 -1.60 -0.99
N ASP A 17 -9.34 -2.56 -1.16
CA ASP A 17 -10.76 -2.39 -0.88
C ASP A 17 -11.02 -2.12 0.60
N ALA A 18 -10.33 -2.84 1.49
CA ALA A 18 -10.38 -2.58 2.92
C ALA A 18 -9.96 -1.13 3.23
N CYS A 19 -8.90 -0.61 2.60
CA CYS A 19 -8.49 0.79 2.75
C CYS A 19 -9.55 1.79 2.25
N ALA A 20 -10.31 1.46 1.21
CA ALA A 20 -11.38 2.30 0.72
C ALA A 20 -12.59 2.30 1.67
N THR A 21 -12.98 1.12 2.17
CA THR A 21 -14.26 0.91 2.86
C THR A 21 -14.20 1.03 4.39
N PHE A 22 -13.02 1.00 5.03
CA PHE A 22 -12.95 0.99 6.50
C PHE A 22 -13.57 2.23 7.14
N ALA A 23 -14.20 2.07 8.31
CA ALA A 23 -14.81 3.16 9.06
C ALA A 23 -13.89 3.59 10.21
N PRO A 24 -13.26 4.77 10.17
CA PRO A 24 -12.32 5.21 11.19
C PRO A 24 -12.99 5.45 12.55
N ALA A 25 -14.32 5.51 12.65
CA ALA A 25 -15.04 5.65 13.91
C ALA A 25 -14.82 4.46 14.86
N ALA A 26 -14.64 3.25 14.33
CA ALA A 26 -14.44 2.03 15.12
C ALA A 26 -12.98 1.89 15.58
N ARG A 27 -12.75 1.86 16.90
CA ARG A 27 -11.40 1.73 17.49
C ARG A 27 -10.66 0.49 17.00
N GLU A 28 -11.34 -0.64 16.93
CA GLU A 28 -10.76 -1.92 16.48
C GLU A 28 -10.30 -1.84 15.02
N GLN A 29 -11.11 -1.24 14.14
CA GLN A 29 -10.74 -1.02 12.74
C GLN A 29 -9.55 -0.08 12.61
N ARG A 30 -9.46 0.97 13.44
CA ARG A 30 -8.27 1.84 13.48
C ARG A 30 -7.00 1.08 13.88
N ILE A 31 -7.09 0.22 14.91
CA ILE A 31 -5.97 -0.60 15.37
C ILE A 31 -5.56 -1.57 14.26
N PHE A 32 -6.52 -2.31 13.69
CA PHE A 32 -6.27 -3.25 12.61
C PHE A 32 -5.61 -2.57 11.40
N MET A 33 -6.16 -1.45 10.95
CA MET A 33 -5.57 -0.69 9.84
C MET A 33 -4.16 -0.20 10.16
N ARG A 34 -3.95 0.36 11.35
CA ARG A 34 -2.66 0.95 11.76
C ARG A 34 -1.53 -0.08 11.88
N PHE A 35 -1.85 -1.27 12.38
CA PHE A 35 -0.84 -2.28 12.74
C PHE A 35 -0.76 -3.47 11.78
N MET A 36 -1.80 -3.74 10.98
CA MET A 36 -1.81 -4.83 10.01
C MET A 36 -1.78 -4.33 8.58
N VAL A 37 -2.84 -3.63 8.16
CA VAL A 37 -3.05 -3.30 6.73
C VAL A 37 -2.02 -2.28 6.23
N VAL A 38 -1.81 -1.18 6.96
CA VAL A 38 -0.84 -0.14 6.58
C VAL A 38 0.57 -0.74 6.46
N PRO A 39 1.12 -1.48 7.45
CA PRO A 39 2.41 -2.17 7.31
C PRO A 39 2.50 -3.20 6.18
N MET A 40 1.41 -3.92 5.87
CA MET A 40 1.42 -4.90 4.78
C MET A 40 1.47 -4.23 3.40
N LEU A 41 0.62 -3.24 3.16
CA LEU A 41 0.61 -2.46 1.92
C LEU A 41 1.93 -1.72 1.73
N ALA A 42 2.47 -1.17 2.81
CA ALA A 42 3.80 -0.58 2.91
C ALA A 42 4.91 -1.50 2.36
N ARG A 43 5.00 -2.72 2.89
CA ARG A 43 5.99 -3.72 2.46
C ARG A 43 5.80 -4.14 1.01
N LYS A 44 4.55 -4.28 0.56
CA LYS A 44 4.24 -4.59 -0.84
C LYS A 44 4.67 -3.46 -1.77
N LEU A 45 4.45 -2.20 -1.39
CA LEU A 45 4.89 -1.03 -2.15
C LEU A 45 6.42 -1.03 -2.34
N ASP A 46 7.17 -1.27 -1.26
CA ASP A 46 8.64 -1.33 -1.32
C ASP A 46 9.13 -2.49 -2.20
N ALA A 47 8.52 -3.68 -2.08
CA ALA A 47 8.85 -4.82 -2.92
C ALA A 47 8.59 -4.55 -4.42
N LEU A 48 7.45 -3.91 -4.73
CA LEU A 48 7.11 -3.52 -6.11
C LEU A 48 8.08 -2.48 -6.68
N ARG A 49 8.49 -1.49 -5.87
CA ARG A 49 9.50 -0.50 -6.27
C ARG A 49 10.85 -1.14 -6.57
N ILE A 50 11.29 -2.09 -5.74
CA ILE A 50 12.54 -2.83 -5.96
C ILE A 50 12.43 -3.65 -7.26
N ALA A 51 11.31 -4.35 -7.47
CA ALA A 51 11.08 -5.13 -8.67
C ALA A 51 11.04 -4.25 -9.94
N LEU A 52 10.43 -3.06 -9.86
CA LEU A 52 10.39 -2.12 -10.99
C LEU A 52 11.77 -1.54 -11.29
N ARG A 53 12.57 -1.21 -10.27
CA ARG A 53 13.97 -0.77 -10.48
C ARG A 53 14.80 -1.85 -11.19
N ALA A 54 14.55 -3.13 -10.89
CA ALA A 54 15.22 -4.24 -11.56
C ALA A 54 14.71 -4.51 -12.99
N ALA A 55 13.48 -4.10 -13.32
CA ALA A 55 12.86 -4.31 -14.63
C ALA A 55 11.94 -3.13 -15.02
N PRO A 56 12.50 -2.00 -15.46
CA PRO A 56 11.79 -0.72 -15.61
C PRO A 56 10.76 -0.68 -16.75
N GLN A 57 10.73 -1.68 -17.63
CA GLN A 57 9.92 -1.65 -18.86
C GLN A 57 8.43 -1.99 -18.64
N ARG A 58 7.97 -2.18 -17.40
CA ARG A 58 6.59 -2.57 -17.10
C ARG A 58 5.75 -1.40 -16.62
N ALA A 59 5.09 -0.70 -17.55
CA ALA A 59 4.08 0.33 -17.25
C ALA A 59 3.00 -0.15 -16.26
N PHE A 60 2.66 -1.44 -16.30
CA PHE A 60 1.74 -2.08 -15.36
C PHE A 60 2.21 -2.01 -13.90
N GLY A 61 3.52 -2.09 -13.66
CA GLY A 61 4.10 -2.01 -12.31
C GLY A 61 3.96 -0.61 -11.72
N GLN A 62 4.10 0.44 -12.53
CA GLN A 62 3.99 1.82 -12.07
C GLN A 62 2.55 2.17 -11.67
N ALA A 63 1.56 1.77 -12.48
CA ALA A 63 0.14 2.01 -12.16
C ALA A 63 -0.28 1.34 -10.84
N LEU A 64 0.22 0.12 -10.57
CA LEU A 64 -0.04 -0.60 -9.33
C LEU A 64 0.62 0.08 -8.12
N ILE A 65 1.87 0.55 -8.27
CA ILE A 65 2.58 1.34 -7.25
C ILE A 65 1.79 2.61 -6.90
N ASP A 66 1.26 3.31 -7.90
CA ASP A 66 0.50 4.54 -7.69
C ASP A 66 -0.85 4.28 -7.00
N GLN A 67 -1.53 3.16 -7.31
CA GLN A 67 -2.74 2.77 -6.58
C GLN A 67 -2.46 2.47 -5.11
N ILE A 68 -1.44 1.66 -4.81
CA ILE A 68 -1.08 1.33 -3.42
C ILE A 68 -0.65 2.57 -2.65
N ALA A 69 0.16 3.45 -3.26
CA ALA A 69 0.57 4.70 -2.63
C ALA A 69 -0.62 5.61 -2.33
N ARG A 70 -1.62 5.69 -3.22
CA ARG A 70 -2.86 6.45 -2.98
C ARG A 70 -3.68 5.85 -1.84
N ALA A 71 -3.93 4.54 -1.85
CA ALA A 71 -4.68 3.87 -0.79
C ALA A 71 -4.02 4.03 0.58
N LEU A 72 -2.68 3.89 0.65
CA LEU A 72 -1.91 4.14 1.87
C LEU A 72 -2.03 5.58 2.34
N SER A 73 -1.95 6.54 1.42
CA SER A 73 -2.08 7.96 1.74
C SER A 73 -3.46 8.27 2.33
N ASP A 74 -4.52 7.76 1.71
CA ASP A 74 -5.88 7.97 2.19
C ASP A 74 -6.10 7.30 3.56
N ALA A 75 -5.70 6.03 3.71
CA ALA A 75 -5.80 5.33 4.98
C ALA A 75 -5.02 6.04 6.11
N CYS A 76 -3.81 6.53 5.83
CA CYS A 76 -3.03 7.28 6.82
C CYS A 76 -3.66 8.63 7.17
N ALA A 77 -4.22 9.35 6.21
CA ALA A 77 -4.93 10.61 6.46
C ALA A 77 -6.17 10.37 7.36
N ARG A 78 -6.94 9.32 7.08
CA ARG A 78 -8.12 8.92 7.85
C ARG A 78 -7.80 8.40 9.26
N LEU A 79 -6.59 7.91 9.49
CA LEU A 79 -6.08 7.46 10.79
C LEU A 79 -5.32 8.55 11.55
N ASP A 80 -5.23 9.77 11.01
CA ASP A 80 -4.40 10.86 11.51
C ASP A 80 -2.92 10.48 11.72
N LEU A 81 -2.41 9.62 10.83
CA LEU A 81 -1.02 9.14 10.81
C LEU A 81 -0.14 10.05 9.94
N ARG A 82 -0.34 11.36 9.97
CA ARG A 82 0.39 12.34 9.13
C ARG A 82 1.92 12.17 9.20
N SER A 83 2.46 11.87 10.37
CA SER A 83 3.89 11.62 10.57
C SER A 83 4.42 10.37 9.85
N ARG A 84 3.58 9.34 9.65
CA ARG A 84 3.95 8.19 8.80
C ARG A 84 3.89 8.61 7.34
N LEU A 85 2.88 9.33 6.89
CA LEU A 85 2.77 9.81 5.50
C LEU A 85 4.04 10.53 4.99
N ASP A 86 4.62 11.38 5.82
CA ASP A 86 5.86 12.11 5.48
C ASP A 86 7.07 11.17 5.37
N GLN A 87 7.20 10.20 6.28
CA GLN A 87 8.25 9.17 6.22
C GLN A 87 8.20 8.36 4.91
N TRP A 88 7.01 8.21 4.31
CA TRP A 88 6.81 7.48 3.06
C TRP A 88 7.06 8.35 1.82
N ARG A 89 6.81 9.66 1.92
CA ARG A 89 7.16 10.64 0.89
C ARG A 89 8.67 10.84 0.75
N HIS A 90 9.42 10.81 1.86
CA HIS A 90 10.87 10.97 1.84
C HIS A 90 11.65 9.74 1.34
N ARG A 91 11.02 8.55 1.23
CA ARG A 91 11.61 7.36 0.60
C ARG A 91 11.37 7.26 -0.91
N ARG A 92 10.76 8.29 -1.51
CA ARG A 92 10.45 8.34 -2.94
C ARG A 92 11.71 8.62 -3.76
#